data_AF-A0AAQ5XSU4-F1
#
_entry.id   AF-A0AAQ5XSU4-F1
#
_cell.length_a   1.000
_cell.length_b   1.000
_cell.length_c   1.000
_cell.angle_alpha   90.00
_cell.angle_beta   90.00
_cell.angle_gamma   90.00
#
_symmetry.space_group_name_H-M   'P 1'
#
loop_
_entity.id
_entity.type
_entity.pdbx_description
1 polymer ?
#
loop_
_entity_poly.entity_id
_entity_poly.type
_entity_poly.pdbx_seq_one_letter_code
_entity_poly.pdbx_strand_id
1 'polypeptide(L)'
;MSPETGAIFTFGKSSFADNVPSKFWLKNDRPLHLSCGGEHTAVITENGRLLVFGGNNLGQLGLRLKSAASRPSSVKALKSEKVKLVACGRDHTIVCSCGGVVYSAGSNQTGQLGLGHCNNTTSFHLLQPFCDWAPIKMLSAGCNTSAALTEDGRLFMWGDNSVGQIGLGDEGFAAEPREVMVGEQVMWVSCGNRHSAFITVHGDLYTFGESANGRLGLQVEQLSNHRVPQQVQGILGRVIQVSCGGEHTVALTGDDVYTFGRGQHGQLGHGTFLFEVHSPKPLEHFSSSSIKHVSCGENHTAVITDSGLLYTFGDGRHGKLGLGEENFINRFSPTLCTRFLQLSVQTVSCGGHHMLVLAAPRPPQSELMGPEKGAVSTDNFLESSYKDTLMIDLTPLVPSLSCSARARHREKGSSVELFGEMFQNLPRLNSAFLNTSQHTSTNIPSLKKLSKDVFTPSSSPKPQSEATASPLLSPRSPLSPQSPAFSSKPSSPHSQSSFILQKKASSTSSKESKESKSKELPSPLLSPKSITKLKPKLSVSAKKLAKNRVHQAGTSKKALNSKASSPLPPKEKAFNSKMSSPLPPKEPCSPTRPPTHASMKSLREEEHPASPQTGI
;
A
#
# COMPACT_ATOMS: atom_id res chain seq x y z
N MET A 1 1.03 -23.63 -25.77
CA MET A 1 1.35 -24.16 -24.43
C MET A 1 1.90 -23.02 -23.58
N SER A 2 1.62 -23.01 -22.27
CA SER A 2 2.35 -22.18 -21.31
C SER A 2 3.71 -22.82 -20.98
N PRO A 3 4.77 -22.05 -20.68
CA PRO A 3 6.02 -22.63 -20.20
C PRO A 3 5.84 -23.23 -18.80
N GLU A 4 6.66 -24.24 -18.46
CA GLU A 4 6.65 -24.92 -17.16
C GLU A 4 6.95 -23.96 -15.99
N THR A 5 7.75 -22.92 -16.26
CA THR A 5 8.06 -21.83 -15.32
C THR A 5 6.86 -20.95 -14.95
N GLY A 6 5.71 -21.15 -15.60
CA GLY A 6 4.46 -20.43 -15.35
C GLY A 6 4.27 -19.16 -16.19
N ALA A 7 3.08 -18.57 -16.04
CA ALA A 7 2.64 -17.38 -16.74
C ALA A 7 2.04 -16.35 -15.77
N ILE A 8 2.11 -15.07 -16.15
CA ILE A 8 1.42 -13.98 -15.46
C ILE A 8 0.01 -13.88 -16.05
N PHE A 9 -0.99 -13.85 -15.18
CA PHE A 9 -2.39 -13.60 -15.48
C PHE A 9 -2.76 -12.20 -14.97
N THR A 10 -3.54 -11.46 -15.74
CA THR A 10 -3.95 -10.08 -15.46
C THR A 10 -5.47 -9.96 -15.43
N PHE A 11 -6.01 -9.38 -14.35
CA PHE A 11 -7.44 -9.17 -14.14
C PHE A 11 -7.73 -7.70 -13.81
N GLY A 12 -8.91 -7.19 -14.19
CA GLY A 12 -9.26 -5.79 -13.96
C GLY A 12 -8.49 -4.80 -14.84
N LYS A 13 -8.57 -3.52 -14.48
CA LYS A 13 -7.98 -2.39 -15.22
C LYS A 13 -6.47 -2.30 -15.09
N SER A 14 -5.78 -3.25 -15.70
CA SER A 14 -4.31 -3.33 -15.76
C SER A 14 -3.70 -2.52 -16.92
N SER A 15 -4.53 -1.94 -17.79
CA SER A 15 -4.20 -1.41 -19.14
C SER A 15 -3.59 -2.42 -20.12
N PHE A 16 -3.34 -3.67 -19.71
CA PHE A 16 -2.88 -4.73 -20.60
C PHE A 16 -4.07 -5.37 -21.34
N ALA A 17 -3.88 -5.67 -22.64
CA ALA A 17 -4.87 -6.35 -23.48
C ALA A 17 -6.29 -5.78 -23.34
N ASP A 18 -6.40 -4.44 -23.41
CA ASP A 18 -7.63 -3.66 -23.29
C ASP A 18 -8.46 -3.94 -22.02
N ASN A 19 -7.79 -4.45 -20.97
CA ASN A 19 -8.34 -4.85 -19.67
C ASN A 19 -9.16 -6.15 -19.68
N VAL A 20 -9.11 -6.92 -20.78
CA VAL A 20 -9.70 -8.27 -20.85
C VAL A 20 -8.88 -9.24 -20.00
N PRO A 21 -9.50 -10.14 -19.21
CA PRO A 21 -8.80 -11.20 -18.47
C PRO A 21 -7.80 -11.98 -19.34
N SER A 22 -6.51 -11.75 -19.13
CA SER A 22 -5.45 -12.12 -20.08
C SER A 22 -4.28 -12.82 -19.40
N LYS A 23 -3.38 -13.40 -20.20
CA LYS A 23 -2.13 -14.00 -19.71
C LYS A 23 -0.96 -13.76 -20.66
N PHE A 24 0.23 -13.60 -20.11
CA PHE A 24 1.48 -13.52 -20.86
C PHE A 24 2.62 -14.23 -20.11
N TRP A 25 3.69 -14.55 -20.83
CA TRP A 25 4.92 -15.12 -20.29
C TRP A 25 6.11 -14.46 -20.97
N LEU A 26 7.30 -14.69 -20.42
CA LEU A 26 8.55 -14.14 -20.96
C LEU A 26 9.30 -15.24 -21.71
N LYS A 27 9.98 -14.88 -22.81
CA LYS A 27 10.85 -15.80 -23.55
C LYS A 27 12.26 -15.73 -22.96
N ASN A 28 12.79 -16.89 -22.55
CA ASN A 28 14.14 -17.06 -21.97
C ASN A 28 14.38 -16.21 -20.70
N ASP A 29 13.32 -15.98 -19.92
CA ASP A 29 13.32 -15.16 -18.71
C ASP A 29 12.14 -15.60 -17.81
N ARG A 30 12.23 -15.41 -16.49
CA ARG A 30 11.18 -15.85 -15.54
C ARG A 30 10.79 -14.70 -14.62
N PRO A 31 9.49 -14.43 -14.39
CA PRO A 31 9.08 -13.45 -13.37
C PRO A 31 9.34 -13.99 -11.96
N LEU A 32 9.86 -13.15 -11.07
CA LEU A 32 10.10 -13.47 -9.65
C LEU A 32 9.20 -12.67 -8.70
N HIS A 33 9.09 -11.36 -8.91
CA HIS A 33 8.30 -10.47 -8.06
C HIS A 33 7.30 -9.66 -8.90
N LEU A 34 6.12 -9.46 -8.33
CA LEU A 34 5.03 -8.67 -8.88
C LEU A 34 4.73 -7.53 -7.89
N SER A 35 4.44 -6.33 -8.39
CA SER A 35 3.88 -5.25 -7.57
C SER A 35 2.82 -4.49 -8.36
N CYS A 36 1.72 -4.13 -7.69
CA CYS A 36 0.55 -3.50 -8.28
C CYS A 36 0.23 -2.24 -7.48
N GLY A 37 0.26 -1.10 -8.16
CA GLY A 37 -0.13 0.19 -7.60
C GLY A 37 -1.62 0.49 -7.80
N GLY A 38 -1.97 1.78 -7.81
CA GLY A 38 -3.34 2.23 -8.11
C GLY A 38 -3.81 1.75 -9.50
N GLU A 39 -3.13 2.25 -10.54
CA GLU A 39 -3.43 1.96 -11.96
C GLU A 39 -2.24 1.36 -12.74
N HIS A 40 -1.16 0.99 -12.05
CA HIS A 40 0.09 0.56 -12.70
C HIS A 40 0.69 -0.70 -12.08
N THR A 41 1.60 -1.34 -12.80
CA THR A 41 2.17 -2.64 -12.45
C THR A 41 3.67 -2.69 -12.76
N ALA A 42 4.43 -3.31 -11.85
CA ALA A 42 5.83 -3.68 -12.07
C ALA A 42 6.04 -5.20 -11.91
N VAL A 43 6.97 -5.74 -12.70
CA VAL A 43 7.40 -7.13 -12.69
C VAL A 43 8.93 -7.16 -12.70
N ILE A 44 9.54 -7.87 -11.75
CA ILE A 44 10.96 -8.17 -11.74
C ILE A 44 11.17 -9.56 -12.33
N THR A 45 12.17 -9.69 -13.21
CA THR A 45 12.56 -10.98 -13.79
C THR A 45 13.83 -11.54 -13.15
N GLU A 46 14.06 -12.84 -13.32
CA GLU A 46 15.21 -13.59 -12.83
C GLU A 46 16.55 -13.08 -13.39
N ASN A 47 16.54 -12.50 -14.59
CA ASN A 47 17.67 -11.76 -15.14
C ASN A 47 17.89 -10.35 -14.52
N GLY A 48 17.15 -10.00 -13.45
CA GLY A 48 17.20 -8.70 -12.78
C GLY A 48 16.56 -7.56 -13.58
N ARG A 49 15.69 -7.86 -14.54
CA ARG A 49 15.06 -6.84 -15.40
C ARG A 49 13.77 -6.33 -14.77
N LEU A 50 13.56 -5.03 -14.85
CA LEU A 50 12.28 -4.39 -14.53
C LEU A 50 11.44 -4.25 -15.81
N LEU A 51 10.22 -4.79 -15.76
CA LEU A 51 9.15 -4.61 -16.75
C LEU A 51 8.00 -3.84 -16.08
N VAL A 52 7.43 -2.87 -16.77
CA VAL A 52 6.36 -2.00 -16.24
C VAL A 52 5.25 -1.80 -17.27
N PHE A 53 4.01 -1.67 -16.80
CA PHE A 53 2.84 -1.35 -17.63
C PHE A 53 1.71 -0.74 -16.80
N GLY A 54 0.66 -0.24 -17.46
CA GLY A 54 -0.45 0.47 -16.81
C GLY A 54 -0.43 1.98 -17.03
N GLY A 55 -1.13 2.70 -16.15
CA GLY A 55 -1.19 4.17 -16.12
C GLY A 55 0.18 4.80 -15.86
N ASN A 56 0.42 5.96 -16.48
CA ASN A 56 1.72 6.66 -16.44
C ASN A 56 1.58 8.19 -16.38
N ASN A 57 0.39 8.69 -16.04
CA ASN A 57 0.01 10.10 -16.14
C ASN A 57 0.95 11.04 -15.35
N LEU A 58 1.51 10.54 -14.25
CA LEU A 58 2.43 11.26 -13.38
C LEU A 58 3.89 10.76 -13.49
N GLY A 59 4.17 9.83 -14.42
CA GLY A 59 5.51 9.31 -14.71
C GLY A 59 5.89 8.02 -13.97
N GLN A 60 4.94 7.38 -13.29
CA GLN A 60 5.19 6.23 -12.38
C GLN A 60 5.89 5.03 -13.04
N LEU A 61 5.81 4.85 -14.35
CA LEU A 61 6.52 3.77 -15.05
C LEU A 61 8.03 4.07 -15.25
N GLY A 62 8.47 5.31 -15.03
CA GLY A 62 9.87 5.71 -15.17
C GLY A 62 10.43 5.65 -16.60
N LEU A 63 9.57 5.60 -17.62
CA LEU A 63 9.93 5.38 -19.03
C LEU A 63 10.37 6.66 -19.79
N ARG A 64 10.56 7.80 -19.11
CA ARG A 64 10.74 9.17 -19.64
C ARG A 64 9.53 9.75 -20.38
N LEU A 65 8.57 8.92 -20.76
CA LEU A 65 7.26 9.29 -21.33
C LEU A 65 6.20 9.45 -20.22
N LYS A 66 5.12 10.19 -20.51
CA LYS A 66 3.90 10.25 -19.67
C LYS A 66 2.73 9.41 -20.21
N SER A 67 2.83 8.91 -21.44
CA SER A 67 1.82 8.02 -22.02
C SER A 67 1.75 6.70 -21.26
N ALA A 68 0.54 6.21 -21.00
CA ALA A 68 0.31 4.87 -20.44
C ALA A 68 0.91 3.78 -21.35
N ALA A 69 1.31 2.65 -20.76
CA ALA A 69 1.89 1.52 -21.50
C ALA A 69 0.97 0.31 -21.42
N SER A 70 0.33 -0.06 -22.53
CA SER A 70 -0.58 -1.21 -22.62
C SER A 70 0.12 -2.56 -22.80
N ARG A 71 1.46 -2.58 -22.78
CA ARG A 71 2.30 -3.79 -22.93
C ARG A 71 3.49 -3.73 -21.97
N PRO A 72 3.89 -4.86 -21.34
CA PRO A 72 5.06 -4.93 -20.45
C PRO A 72 6.32 -4.35 -21.10
N SER A 73 6.74 -3.19 -20.62
CA SER A 73 7.80 -2.36 -21.21
C SER A 73 9.03 -2.39 -20.32
N SER A 74 10.20 -2.69 -20.90
CA SER A 74 11.44 -2.88 -20.11
C SER A 74 12.12 -1.55 -19.81
N VAL A 75 12.35 -1.26 -18.52
CA VAL A 75 12.96 0.00 -18.05
C VAL A 75 14.46 0.00 -18.36
N LYS A 76 14.82 0.43 -19.58
CA LYS A 76 16.20 0.38 -20.11
C LYS A 76 17.23 1.08 -19.21
N ALA A 77 16.82 2.12 -18.48
CA ALA A 77 17.69 2.91 -17.60
C ALA A 77 18.24 2.14 -16.38
N LEU A 78 17.59 1.04 -15.96
CA LEU A 78 18.00 0.22 -14.82
C LEU A 78 18.59 -1.14 -15.25
N LYS A 79 18.94 -1.30 -16.55
CA LYS A 79 19.44 -2.57 -17.09
C LYS A 79 20.84 -2.94 -16.57
N SER A 80 21.67 -1.95 -16.23
CA SER A 80 22.99 -2.14 -15.61
C SER A 80 22.88 -2.61 -14.16
N GLU A 81 22.02 -1.96 -13.38
CA GLU A 81 21.97 -2.09 -11.91
C GLU A 81 21.45 -3.45 -11.43
N LYS A 82 20.59 -4.10 -12.25
CA LYS A 82 19.73 -5.25 -11.91
C LYS A 82 18.81 -4.96 -10.72
N VAL A 83 17.49 -5.03 -10.91
CA VAL A 83 16.52 -4.74 -9.85
C VAL A 83 16.27 -5.99 -8.99
N LYS A 84 16.45 -5.86 -7.67
CA LYS A 84 16.15 -6.89 -6.64
C LYS A 84 14.71 -6.75 -6.13
N LEU A 85 14.28 -5.53 -5.81
CA LEU A 85 13.00 -5.24 -5.15
C LEU A 85 12.24 -4.11 -5.86
N VAL A 86 10.91 -4.13 -5.80
CA VAL A 86 10.02 -3.07 -6.29
C VAL A 86 8.78 -2.95 -5.40
N ALA A 87 8.31 -1.73 -5.18
CA ALA A 87 6.98 -1.45 -4.68
C ALA A 87 6.32 -0.34 -5.51
N CYS A 88 5.10 -0.61 -5.98
CA CYS A 88 4.24 0.33 -6.70
C CYS A 88 3.22 0.92 -5.73
N GLY A 89 3.31 2.22 -5.45
CA GLY A 89 2.29 2.94 -4.70
C GLY A 89 1.11 3.33 -5.61
N ARG A 90 0.29 4.29 -5.17
CA ARG A 90 -0.83 4.77 -6.01
C ARG A 90 -0.33 5.30 -7.36
N ASP A 91 0.59 6.27 -7.30
CA ASP A 91 1.05 7.09 -8.44
C ASP A 91 2.58 7.23 -8.51
N HIS A 92 3.32 6.33 -7.85
CA HIS A 92 4.78 6.29 -7.85
C HIS A 92 5.31 4.86 -7.74
N THR A 93 6.54 4.63 -8.20
CA THR A 93 7.27 3.37 -8.04
C THR A 93 8.58 3.62 -7.29
N ILE A 94 8.90 2.77 -6.31
CA ILE A 94 10.23 2.68 -5.69
C ILE A 94 10.87 1.31 -5.99
N VAL A 95 12.18 1.29 -6.22
CA VAL A 95 12.95 0.07 -6.57
C VAL A 95 14.28 0.03 -5.85
N CYS A 96 14.78 -1.17 -5.57
CA CYS A 96 16.14 -1.39 -5.06
C CYS A 96 16.92 -2.30 -6.02
N SER A 97 18.16 -1.92 -6.33
CA SER A 97 19.07 -2.72 -7.13
C SER A 97 19.73 -3.86 -6.34
N CYS A 98 20.38 -4.78 -7.04
CA CYS A 98 21.24 -5.80 -6.43
C CYS A 98 22.44 -5.19 -5.66
N GLY A 99 22.82 -3.94 -5.96
CA GLY A 99 23.83 -3.18 -5.21
C GLY A 99 23.30 -2.47 -3.95
N GLY A 100 22.05 -2.69 -3.53
CA GLY A 100 21.42 -2.02 -2.39
C GLY A 100 20.94 -0.59 -2.67
N VAL A 101 21.21 -0.07 -3.87
CA VAL A 101 20.88 1.31 -4.26
C VAL A 101 19.39 1.47 -4.57
N VAL A 102 18.74 2.48 -3.99
CA VAL A 102 17.30 2.75 -4.14
C VAL A 102 17.05 3.85 -5.17
N TYR A 103 16.06 3.65 -6.04
CA TYR A 103 15.60 4.64 -7.03
C TYR A 103 14.08 4.80 -6.99
N SER A 104 13.57 5.93 -7.48
CA SER A 104 12.14 6.27 -7.47
C SER A 104 11.68 7.05 -8.72
N ALA A 105 10.41 6.87 -9.12
CA ALA A 105 9.78 7.58 -10.24
C ALA A 105 8.28 7.85 -10.01
N GLY A 106 7.76 8.94 -10.57
CA GLY A 106 6.33 9.26 -10.61
C GLY A 106 5.92 10.53 -9.85
N SER A 107 4.75 10.47 -9.20
CA SER A 107 4.22 11.54 -8.37
C SER A 107 5.09 11.76 -7.12
N ASN A 108 5.26 13.01 -6.73
CA ASN A 108 6.12 13.42 -5.62
C ASN A 108 5.51 14.56 -4.77
N GLN A 109 4.20 14.79 -4.87
CA GLN A 109 3.50 15.95 -4.30
C GLN A 109 3.71 16.13 -2.78
N THR A 110 3.98 15.04 -2.05
CA THR A 110 4.28 15.05 -0.61
C THR A 110 5.67 14.46 -0.31
N GLY A 111 6.57 14.47 -1.29
CA GLY A 111 7.95 13.99 -1.12
C GLY A 111 8.13 12.47 -1.19
N GLN A 112 7.12 11.71 -1.62
CA GLN A 112 7.11 10.24 -1.61
C GLN A 112 8.20 9.57 -2.48
N LEU A 113 8.90 10.31 -3.32
CA LEU A 113 10.07 9.80 -4.05
C LEU A 113 11.37 9.78 -3.22
N GLY A 114 11.44 10.49 -2.08
CA GLY A 114 12.60 10.50 -1.18
C GLY A 114 13.81 11.29 -1.71
N LEU A 115 13.55 12.33 -2.52
CA LEU A 115 14.55 13.07 -3.30
C LEU A 115 14.91 14.46 -2.71
N GLY A 116 14.51 14.78 -1.47
CA GLY A 116 14.74 16.10 -0.85
C GLY A 116 13.85 17.22 -1.39
N HIS A 117 12.93 16.91 -2.32
CA HIS A 117 12.03 17.86 -2.97
C HIS A 117 10.69 17.21 -3.34
N CYS A 118 9.66 18.02 -3.61
CA CYS A 118 8.31 17.55 -3.99
C CYS A 118 8.02 17.58 -5.52
N ASN A 119 9.04 17.65 -6.38
CA ASN A 119 8.87 17.68 -7.84
C ASN A 119 8.68 16.27 -8.42
N ASN A 120 7.63 16.06 -9.22
CA ASN A 120 7.35 14.80 -9.92
C ASN A 120 8.45 14.45 -10.95
N THR A 121 8.70 13.16 -11.19
CA THR A 121 9.71 12.68 -12.15
C THR A 121 9.15 11.63 -13.12
N THR A 122 9.56 11.67 -14.40
CA THR A 122 9.14 10.68 -15.41
C THR A 122 10.17 9.57 -15.63
N SER A 123 11.24 9.53 -14.84
CA SER A 123 12.28 8.48 -14.90
C SER A 123 12.84 8.22 -13.51
N PHE A 124 13.43 7.05 -13.32
CA PHE A 124 14.00 6.65 -12.04
C PHE A 124 15.19 7.54 -11.66
N HIS A 125 15.07 8.22 -10.53
CA HIS A 125 16.12 9.03 -9.90
C HIS A 125 16.68 8.31 -8.68
N LEU A 126 17.97 8.50 -8.42
CA LEU A 126 18.70 7.95 -7.29
C LEU A 126 18.32 8.69 -5.99
N LEU A 127 17.99 7.95 -4.93
CA LEU A 127 17.89 8.50 -3.57
C LEU A 127 19.29 8.63 -2.96
N GLN A 128 19.47 9.59 -2.05
CA GLN A 128 20.70 9.65 -1.24
C GLN A 128 20.75 8.45 -0.26
N PRO A 129 21.95 7.95 0.11
CA PRO A 129 22.08 6.89 1.10
C PRO A 129 21.52 7.32 2.46
N PHE A 130 20.59 6.52 3.02
CA PHE A 130 19.82 6.86 4.23
C PHE A 130 19.94 5.84 5.37
N CYS A 131 20.60 4.70 5.14
CA CYS A 131 20.62 3.53 6.02
C CYS A 131 22.04 2.93 6.21
N ASP A 132 23.08 3.75 6.05
CA ASP A 132 24.49 3.35 6.23
C ASP A 132 24.95 2.21 5.30
N TRP A 133 24.29 2.06 4.15
CA TRP A 133 24.45 0.96 3.19
C TRP A 133 24.02 -0.43 3.73
N ALA A 134 23.23 -0.48 4.80
CA ALA A 134 22.58 -1.71 5.24
C ALA A 134 21.71 -2.30 4.10
N PRO A 135 21.80 -3.61 3.81
CA PRO A 135 21.06 -4.21 2.69
C PRO A 135 19.55 -4.05 2.87
N ILE A 136 18.83 -3.69 1.80
CA ILE A 136 17.37 -3.60 1.82
C ILE A 136 16.75 -5.00 1.69
N LYS A 137 15.91 -5.34 2.67
CA LYS A 137 15.11 -6.57 2.75
C LYS A 137 13.85 -6.50 1.91
N MET A 138 13.07 -5.44 2.10
CA MET A 138 11.79 -5.22 1.40
C MET A 138 11.48 -3.73 1.24
N LEU A 139 10.60 -3.44 0.26
CA LEU A 139 10.04 -2.13 0.00
C LEU A 139 8.52 -2.21 0.13
N SER A 140 7.87 -1.11 0.52
CA SER A 140 6.42 -0.96 0.43
C SER A 140 6.04 0.47 0.04
N ALA A 141 4.93 0.66 -0.65
CA ALA A 141 4.49 1.95 -1.16
C ALA A 141 2.97 2.03 -1.18
N GLY A 142 2.41 3.12 -0.67
CA GLY A 142 0.97 3.31 -0.51
C GLY A 142 0.43 4.47 -1.35
N CYS A 143 -0.63 5.13 -0.90
CA CYS A 143 -1.06 6.40 -1.50
C CYS A 143 -0.17 7.53 -0.98
N ASN A 144 0.77 7.98 -1.82
CA ASN A 144 1.75 9.03 -1.51
C ASN A 144 2.66 8.72 -0.30
N THR A 145 2.88 7.44 -0.01
CA THR A 145 3.80 6.96 1.04
C THR A 145 4.78 5.92 0.48
N SER A 146 5.94 5.84 1.11
CA SER A 146 7.03 4.93 0.74
C SER A 146 7.72 4.41 2.01
N ALA A 147 8.17 3.16 1.97
CA ALA A 147 8.91 2.52 3.04
C ALA A 147 10.01 1.61 2.49
N ALA A 148 11.13 1.55 3.23
CA ALA A 148 12.20 0.58 3.04
C ALA A 148 12.56 -0.04 4.39
N LEU A 149 12.60 -1.37 4.43
CA LEU A 149 13.06 -2.14 5.59
C LEU A 149 14.40 -2.80 5.25
N THR A 150 15.38 -2.62 6.11
CA THR A 150 16.71 -3.25 6.02
C THR A 150 16.71 -4.67 6.56
N GLU A 151 17.73 -5.46 6.20
CA GLU A 151 17.97 -6.80 6.78
C GLU A 151 18.39 -6.72 8.27
N ASP A 152 18.85 -5.57 8.76
CA ASP A 152 19.16 -5.32 10.19
C ASP A 152 17.93 -4.96 11.05
N GLY A 153 16.76 -4.79 10.43
CA GLY A 153 15.48 -4.55 11.08
C GLY A 153 15.08 -3.08 11.26
N ARG A 154 15.88 -2.11 10.78
CA ARG A 154 15.51 -0.68 10.77
C ARG A 154 14.50 -0.35 9.68
N LEU A 155 13.43 0.35 10.06
CA LEU A 155 12.36 0.78 9.17
C LEU A 155 12.51 2.27 8.82
N PHE A 156 12.63 2.57 7.53
CA PHE A 156 12.65 3.93 7.01
C PHE A 156 11.36 4.22 6.23
N MET A 157 10.72 5.36 6.50
CA MET A 157 9.48 5.78 5.81
C MET A 157 9.54 7.25 5.38
N TRP A 158 8.82 7.58 4.31
CA TRP A 158 8.72 8.94 3.76
C TRP A 158 7.46 9.12 2.88
N GLY A 159 7.18 10.36 2.49
CA GLY A 159 5.94 10.77 1.84
C GLY A 159 4.96 11.48 2.79
N ASP A 160 3.67 11.36 2.49
CA ASP A 160 2.56 11.99 3.22
C ASP A 160 2.44 11.47 4.67
N ASN A 161 2.33 12.39 5.65
CA ASN A 161 2.01 12.08 7.04
C ASN A 161 0.81 12.89 7.56
N SER A 162 -0.01 13.46 6.66
CA SER A 162 -1.16 14.32 7.00
C SER A 162 -2.15 13.68 7.97
N VAL A 163 -2.29 12.35 7.96
CA VAL A 163 -3.09 11.56 8.90
C VAL A 163 -2.25 10.63 9.79
N GLY A 164 -0.91 10.79 9.80
CA GLY A 164 0.02 10.00 10.60
C GLY A 164 0.53 8.71 9.95
N GLN A 165 0.32 8.52 8.65
CA GLN A 165 0.45 7.24 7.97
C GLN A 165 1.90 6.77 7.67
N ILE A 166 2.92 7.57 8.03
CA ILE A 166 4.33 7.15 8.09
C ILE A 166 4.90 7.18 9.52
N GLY A 167 4.05 7.35 10.55
CA GLY A 167 4.41 7.14 11.96
C GLY A 167 5.26 8.23 12.60
N LEU A 168 5.42 9.38 11.94
CA LEU A 168 6.29 10.48 12.38
C LEU A 168 5.58 11.53 13.25
N GLY A 169 4.47 11.17 13.90
CA GLY A 169 3.73 12.07 14.79
C GLY A 169 3.09 13.25 14.05
N ASP A 170 3.37 14.46 14.52
CA ASP A 170 2.76 15.71 14.03
C ASP A 170 3.47 16.32 12.80
N GLU A 171 4.58 15.73 12.33
CA GLU A 171 5.19 16.10 11.05
C GLU A 171 4.17 15.96 9.90
N GLY A 172 4.09 16.94 8.99
CA GLY A 172 3.10 16.91 7.91
C GLY A 172 3.41 15.93 6.76
N PHE A 173 4.70 15.77 6.44
CA PHE A 173 5.23 14.87 5.43
C PHE A 173 6.76 14.75 5.59
N ALA A 174 7.41 13.83 4.87
CA ALA A 174 8.87 13.77 4.75
C ALA A 174 9.29 13.60 3.29
N ALA A 175 10.17 14.48 2.78
CA ALA A 175 10.69 14.42 1.41
C ALA A 175 11.97 13.58 1.25
N GLU A 176 12.46 13.01 2.34
CA GLU A 176 13.64 12.15 2.43
C GLU A 176 13.31 10.98 3.37
N PRO A 177 13.91 9.79 3.18
CA PRO A 177 13.73 8.67 4.10
C PRO A 177 14.10 9.02 5.53
N ARG A 178 13.19 8.81 6.48
CA ARG A 178 13.43 8.98 7.92
C ARG A 178 13.21 7.66 8.65
N GLU A 179 14.05 7.35 9.63
CA GLU A 179 13.90 6.17 10.46
C GLU A 179 12.68 6.32 11.39
N VAL A 180 11.83 5.29 11.42
CA VAL A 180 10.69 5.19 12.33
C VAL A 180 11.17 4.49 13.60
N MET A 181 11.16 5.20 14.72
CA MET A 181 11.72 4.71 16.00
C MET A 181 10.81 3.66 16.65
N VAL A 182 10.90 2.41 16.17
CA VAL A 182 10.10 1.27 16.68
C VAL A 182 10.59 0.77 18.05
N GLY A 183 11.90 0.86 18.33
CA GLY A 183 12.51 0.32 19.54
C GLY A 183 12.83 -1.19 19.49
N GLU A 184 12.26 -1.92 18.53
CA GLU A 184 12.55 -3.31 18.21
C GLU A 184 12.89 -3.48 16.72
N GLN A 185 13.48 -4.63 16.35
CA GLN A 185 13.70 -4.98 14.95
C GLN A 185 12.36 -5.29 14.24
N VAL A 186 12.14 -4.67 13.10
CA VAL A 186 10.99 -4.94 12.23
C VAL A 186 11.30 -6.11 11.29
N MET A 187 10.36 -7.05 11.15
CA MET A 187 10.46 -8.17 10.21
C MET A 187 9.64 -8.00 8.93
N TRP A 188 8.56 -7.21 8.95
CA TRP A 188 7.65 -6.99 7.82
C TRP A 188 7.04 -5.58 7.84
N VAL A 189 6.72 -4.99 6.69
CA VAL A 189 6.02 -3.69 6.57
C VAL A 189 5.02 -3.66 5.40
N SER A 190 3.89 -2.96 5.57
CA SER A 190 2.92 -2.68 4.51
C SER A 190 2.40 -1.23 4.60
N CYS A 191 2.42 -0.52 3.47
CA CYS A 191 1.81 0.80 3.30
C CYS A 191 0.46 0.67 2.59
N GLY A 192 -0.64 1.12 3.22
CA GLY A 192 -1.98 1.20 2.62
C GLY A 192 -2.25 2.57 1.98
N ASN A 193 -3.52 2.93 1.77
CA ASN A 193 -3.87 4.26 1.27
C ASN A 193 -3.65 5.36 2.33
N ARG A 194 -4.17 5.17 3.54
CA ARG A 194 -4.16 6.21 4.59
C ARG A 194 -3.68 5.69 5.96
N HIS A 195 -3.20 4.47 5.99
CA HIS A 195 -2.60 3.83 7.16
C HIS A 195 -1.46 2.91 6.70
N SER A 196 -0.57 2.57 7.63
CA SER A 196 0.51 1.62 7.42
C SER A 196 0.60 0.69 8.63
N ALA A 197 1.26 -0.44 8.45
CA ALA A 197 1.50 -1.43 9.49
C ALA A 197 2.89 -2.05 9.37
N PHE A 198 3.45 -2.48 10.49
CA PHE A 198 4.66 -3.32 10.52
C PHE A 198 4.53 -4.42 11.58
N ILE A 199 5.40 -5.43 11.47
CA ILE A 199 5.47 -6.55 12.42
C ILE A 199 6.90 -6.60 13.00
N THR A 200 7.06 -6.72 14.32
CA THR A 200 8.39 -6.89 14.96
C THR A 200 8.84 -8.33 14.91
N VAL A 201 10.14 -8.60 15.14
CA VAL A 201 10.71 -9.97 15.19
C VAL A 201 10.07 -10.89 16.24
N HIS A 202 9.27 -10.35 17.18
CA HIS A 202 8.50 -11.14 18.14
C HIS A 202 7.13 -11.60 17.60
N GLY A 203 6.69 -11.07 16.46
CA GLY A 203 5.39 -11.36 15.84
C GLY A 203 4.30 -10.35 16.20
N ASP A 204 4.66 -9.25 16.85
CA ASP A 204 3.73 -8.19 17.27
C ASP A 204 3.42 -7.23 16.12
N LEU A 205 2.12 -7.03 15.87
CA LEU A 205 1.61 -6.14 14.84
C LEU A 205 1.43 -4.71 15.37
N TYR A 206 1.96 -3.72 14.66
CA TYR A 206 1.76 -2.30 14.93
C TYR A 206 1.07 -1.60 13.77
N THR A 207 0.17 -0.66 14.05
CA THR A 207 -0.57 0.14 13.05
C THR A 207 -0.57 1.63 13.39
N PHE A 208 -0.66 2.47 12.35
CA PHE A 208 -0.64 3.93 12.44
C PHE A 208 -1.20 4.58 11.16
N GLY A 209 -1.65 5.83 11.27
CA GLY A 209 -2.34 6.58 10.21
C GLY A 209 -3.81 6.84 10.54
N GLU A 210 -4.65 6.95 9.53
CA GLU A 210 -6.06 7.32 9.67
C GLU A 210 -6.85 6.35 10.57
N SER A 211 -7.33 6.86 11.70
CA SER A 211 -8.11 6.13 12.71
C SER A 211 -9.55 5.79 12.28
N ALA A 212 -10.01 6.29 11.12
CA ALA A 212 -11.36 6.09 10.63
C ALA A 212 -11.63 4.65 10.14
N ASN A 213 -12.90 4.25 10.25
CA ASN A 213 -13.45 3.00 9.73
C ASN A 213 -12.81 1.72 10.29
N GLY A 214 -12.20 1.76 11.49
CA GLY A 214 -11.62 0.60 12.18
C GLY A 214 -10.31 0.05 11.62
N ARG A 215 -9.74 0.64 10.56
CA ARG A 215 -8.62 0.04 9.78
C ARG A 215 -7.32 -0.22 10.53
N LEU A 216 -7.15 0.41 11.70
CA LEU A 216 -5.99 0.24 12.57
C LEU A 216 -6.11 -0.96 13.52
N GLY A 217 -7.31 -1.46 13.80
CA GLY A 217 -7.52 -2.58 14.75
C GLY A 217 -7.26 -2.25 16.22
N LEU A 218 -7.03 -0.96 16.54
CA LEU A 218 -6.69 -0.45 17.86
C LEU A 218 -7.95 -0.22 18.73
N GLN A 219 -7.78 -0.26 20.05
CA GLN A 219 -8.84 0.09 21.00
C GLN A 219 -9.13 1.60 20.98
N VAL A 220 -10.33 2.01 21.43
CA VAL A 220 -10.82 3.39 21.29
C VAL A 220 -9.90 4.41 21.96
N GLU A 221 -9.29 4.04 23.09
CA GLU A 221 -8.37 4.85 23.87
C GLU A 221 -7.06 5.13 23.12
N GLN A 222 -6.60 4.15 22.32
CA GLN A 222 -5.39 4.24 21.49
C GLN A 222 -5.59 5.17 20.27
N LEU A 223 -6.83 5.33 19.77
CA LEU A 223 -7.12 6.10 18.55
C LEU A 223 -6.75 7.59 18.66
N SER A 224 -6.59 8.13 19.87
CA SER A 224 -6.06 9.48 20.12
C SER A 224 -4.63 9.65 19.61
N ASN A 225 -3.80 8.61 19.73
CA ASN A 225 -2.37 8.62 19.40
C ASN A 225 -2.07 7.99 18.04
N HIS A 226 -3.06 7.94 17.13
CA HIS A 226 -2.98 7.24 15.83
C HIS A 226 -1.83 7.69 14.90
N ARG A 227 -1.17 8.81 15.21
CA ARG A 227 -0.03 9.38 14.47
C ARG A 227 1.33 8.72 14.74
N VAL A 228 1.41 7.87 15.76
CA VAL A 228 2.59 7.06 16.07
C VAL A 228 2.24 5.57 16.05
N PRO A 229 3.20 4.66 15.77
CA PRO A 229 2.95 3.22 15.77
C PRO A 229 2.44 2.72 17.12
N GLN A 230 1.32 1.99 17.11
CA GLN A 230 0.76 1.37 18.31
C GLN A 230 0.46 -0.11 18.07
N GLN A 231 0.71 -0.92 19.10
CA GLN A 231 0.52 -2.37 19.05
C GLN A 231 -0.98 -2.71 18.98
N VAL A 232 -1.33 -3.56 18.02
CA VAL A 232 -2.67 -4.12 17.82
C VAL A 232 -2.89 -5.30 18.77
N GLN A 233 -4.03 -5.31 19.45
CA GLN A 233 -4.39 -6.33 20.44
C GLN A 233 -5.51 -7.24 19.91
N GLY A 234 -5.61 -8.45 20.45
CA GLY A 234 -6.70 -9.40 20.13
C GLY A 234 -6.44 -10.35 18.96
N ILE A 235 -5.24 -10.34 18.37
CA ILE A 235 -4.79 -11.40 17.46
C ILE A 235 -4.21 -12.54 18.30
N LEU A 236 -4.58 -13.79 18.01
CA LEU A 236 -4.00 -14.97 18.66
C LEU A 236 -2.85 -15.53 17.80
N GLY A 237 -1.78 -15.97 18.46
CA GLY A 237 -0.55 -16.42 17.78
C GLY A 237 0.36 -15.27 17.36
N ARG A 238 1.44 -15.59 16.64
CA ARG A 238 2.38 -14.59 16.11
C ARG A 238 1.99 -14.21 14.69
N VAL A 239 1.97 -12.92 14.39
CA VAL A 239 1.74 -12.42 13.03
C VAL A 239 3.01 -12.62 12.21
N ILE A 240 2.88 -13.11 10.98
CA ILE A 240 4.00 -13.41 10.07
C ILE A 240 3.99 -12.52 8.82
N GLN A 241 2.81 -12.05 8.39
CA GLN A 241 2.64 -11.11 7.29
C GLN A 241 1.47 -10.16 7.60
N VAL A 242 1.61 -8.90 7.20
CA VAL A 242 0.51 -7.93 7.15
C VAL A 242 0.41 -7.34 5.74
N SER A 243 -0.82 -7.07 5.32
CA SER A 243 -1.13 -6.32 4.11
C SER A 243 -2.20 -5.27 4.41
N CYS A 244 -1.92 -4.02 4.06
CA CYS A 244 -2.84 -2.88 4.22
C CYS A 244 -3.48 -2.52 2.88
N GLY A 245 -4.80 -2.43 2.84
CA GLY A 245 -5.55 -2.00 1.66
C GLY A 245 -5.88 -0.51 1.67
N GLY A 246 -7.02 -0.16 1.07
CA GLY A 246 -7.52 1.21 1.06
C GLY A 246 -8.03 1.65 2.44
N GLU A 247 -8.97 0.87 2.99
CA GLU A 247 -9.62 1.14 4.29
C GLU A 247 -9.74 -0.12 5.16
N HIS A 248 -8.98 -1.16 4.84
CA HIS A 248 -8.93 -2.43 5.57
C HIS A 248 -7.49 -2.92 5.74
N THR A 249 -7.31 -3.86 6.67
CA THR A 249 -6.04 -4.52 6.96
C THR A 249 -6.29 -6.02 7.08
N VAL A 250 -5.34 -6.81 6.57
CA VAL A 250 -5.33 -8.27 6.65
C VAL A 250 -4.00 -8.69 7.27
N ALA A 251 -4.09 -9.45 8.36
CA ALA A 251 -2.95 -9.97 9.10
C ALA A 251 -2.99 -11.50 9.06
N LEU A 252 -1.87 -12.11 8.67
CA LEU A 252 -1.68 -13.56 8.62
C LEU A 252 -0.83 -13.99 9.82
N THR A 253 -1.32 -14.99 10.55
CA THR A 253 -0.60 -15.69 11.63
C THR A 253 -0.12 -17.05 11.15
N GLY A 254 0.40 -17.91 12.03
CA GLY A 254 0.72 -19.30 11.68
C GLY A 254 -0.53 -20.17 11.41
N ASP A 255 -1.66 -19.83 12.02
CA ASP A 255 -2.85 -20.70 12.10
C ASP A 255 -4.11 -20.07 11.45
N ASP A 256 -4.21 -18.74 11.48
CA ASP A 256 -5.41 -17.97 11.09
C ASP A 256 -5.10 -16.71 10.26
N VAL A 257 -6.07 -16.29 9.45
CA VAL A 257 -6.10 -14.96 8.78
C VAL A 257 -7.09 -14.06 9.51
N TYR A 258 -6.61 -12.90 9.98
CA TYR A 258 -7.42 -11.87 10.63
C TYR A 258 -7.70 -10.72 9.68
N THR A 259 -8.89 -10.13 9.73
CA THR A 259 -9.19 -8.87 9.04
C THR A 259 -9.85 -7.84 9.96
N PHE A 260 -9.68 -6.57 9.62
CA PHE A 260 -10.29 -5.43 10.30
C PHE A 260 -10.31 -4.20 9.37
N GLY A 261 -11.14 -3.22 9.70
CA GLY A 261 -11.42 -2.05 8.88
C GLY A 261 -12.80 -2.10 8.22
N ARG A 262 -12.91 -1.47 7.03
CA ARG A 262 -14.15 -1.33 6.27
C ARG A 262 -14.34 -2.46 5.25
N GLY A 263 -15.52 -3.07 5.24
CA GLY A 263 -15.92 -4.22 4.42
C GLY A 263 -17.12 -3.98 3.51
N GLN A 264 -17.45 -2.74 3.16
CA GLN A 264 -18.65 -2.39 2.36
C GLN A 264 -18.66 -2.96 0.93
N HIS A 265 -17.56 -3.53 0.46
CA HIS A 265 -17.48 -4.29 -0.80
C HIS A 265 -17.18 -5.78 -0.57
N GLY A 266 -17.10 -6.22 0.69
CA GLY A 266 -16.81 -7.61 1.07
C GLY A 266 -15.35 -7.91 1.38
N GLN A 267 -14.46 -6.91 1.35
CA GLN A 267 -12.99 -7.09 1.43
C GLN A 267 -12.46 -7.63 2.77
N LEU A 268 -13.34 -7.76 3.78
CA LEU A 268 -13.08 -8.40 5.06
C LEU A 268 -13.39 -9.91 5.07
N GLY A 269 -14.25 -10.40 4.18
CA GLY A 269 -14.57 -11.83 4.06
C GLY A 269 -15.53 -12.42 5.12
N HIS A 270 -16.07 -11.61 6.04
CA HIS A 270 -16.95 -12.08 7.13
C HIS A 270 -18.44 -12.22 6.77
N GLY A 271 -18.78 -12.40 5.49
CA GLY A 271 -20.16 -12.56 5.01
C GLY A 271 -20.94 -11.25 4.86
N THR A 272 -22.20 -11.38 4.42
CA THR A 272 -23.06 -10.27 3.95
C THR A 272 -23.67 -9.39 5.04
N PHE A 273 -23.24 -9.54 6.30
CA PHE A 273 -23.78 -8.79 7.45
C PHE A 273 -22.73 -7.96 8.22
N LEU A 274 -21.43 -8.13 7.92
CA LEU A 274 -20.34 -7.46 8.65
C LEU A 274 -19.53 -6.56 7.71
N PHE A 275 -20.01 -5.32 7.56
CA PHE A 275 -19.42 -4.31 6.68
C PHE A 275 -18.37 -3.42 7.34
N GLU A 276 -18.11 -3.57 8.64
CA GLU A 276 -17.07 -2.86 9.38
C GLU A 276 -16.68 -3.67 10.62
N VAL A 277 -15.38 -3.70 10.94
CA VAL A 277 -14.79 -4.50 12.03
C VAL A 277 -13.67 -3.69 12.68
N HIS A 278 -13.87 -3.19 13.91
CA HIS A 278 -12.93 -2.26 14.56
C HIS A 278 -11.75 -2.92 15.28
N SER A 279 -11.85 -4.22 15.60
CA SER A 279 -10.79 -5.01 16.24
C SER A 279 -10.56 -6.29 15.44
N PRO A 280 -9.34 -6.84 15.37
CA PRO A 280 -9.02 -7.98 14.53
C PRO A 280 -9.96 -9.16 14.73
N LYS A 281 -10.56 -9.66 13.65
CA LYS A 281 -11.43 -10.84 13.67
C LYS A 281 -10.88 -11.95 12.75
N PRO A 282 -10.79 -13.21 13.20
CA PRO A 282 -10.36 -14.32 12.36
C PRO A 282 -11.37 -14.63 11.25
N LEU A 283 -10.88 -15.22 10.16
CA LEU A 283 -11.67 -15.76 9.07
C LEU A 283 -11.84 -17.27 9.23
N GLU A 284 -12.96 -17.67 9.83
CA GLU A 284 -13.40 -19.07 10.06
C GLU A 284 -13.24 -20.00 8.83
N HIS A 285 -13.25 -19.44 7.61
CA HIS A 285 -13.01 -20.16 6.36
C HIS A 285 -11.61 -20.80 6.29
N PHE A 286 -10.62 -20.20 6.95
CA PHE A 286 -9.22 -20.57 6.86
C PHE A 286 -8.65 -21.22 8.12
N SER A 287 -9.38 -21.31 9.23
CA SER A 287 -8.93 -21.86 10.53
C SER A 287 -8.65 -23.38 10.56
N SER A 288 -8.52 -23.99 9.39
CA SER A 288 -8.05 -25.37 9.16
C SER A 288 -7.14 -25.49 7.91
N SER A 289 -6.79 -24.38 7.26
CA SER A 289 -6.05 -24.32 6.00
C SER A 289 -4.72 -23.61 6.19
N SER A 290 -3.61 -24.27 5.84
CA SER A 290 -2.28 -23.62 5.87
C SER A 290 -2.19 -22.52 4.80
N ILE A 291 -2.02 -21.27 5.23
CA ILE A 291 -2.02 -20.08 4.37
C ILE A 291 -0.60 -19.58 4.15
N LYS A 292 -0.23 -19.47 2.88
CA LYS A 292 1.12 -19.11 2.42
C LYS A 292 1.35 -17.61 2.31
N HIS A 293 0.33 -16.87 1.87
CA HIS A 293 0.46 -15.46 1.51
C HIS A 293 -0.90 -14.74 1.47
N VAL A 294 -0.93 -13.49 1.96
CA VAL A 294 -2.07 -12.56 1.83
C VAL A 294 -1.69 -11.31 1.04
N SER A 295 -2.63 -10.75 0.28
CA SER A 295 -2.44 -9.54 -0.53
C SER A 295 -3.71 -8.70 -0.55
N CYS A 296 -3.61 -7.42 -0.25
CA CYS A 296 -4.70 -6.45 -0.36
C CYS A 296 -4.47 -5.55 -1.56
N GLY A 297 -5.53 -5.32 -2.33
CA GLY A 297 -5.64 -4.11 -3.14
C GLY A 297 -6.38 -3.04 -2.36
N GLU A 298 -6.75 -1.95 -3.03
CA GLU A 298 -7.51 -0.85 -2.40
C GLU A 298 -8.82 -1.34 -1.76
N ASN A 299 -9.57 -2.18 -2.48
CA ASN A 299 -10.94 -2.58 -2.14
C ASN A 299 -11.18 -4.10 -2.27
N HIS A 300 -10.12 -4.91 -2.33
CA HIS A 300 -10.22 -6.38 -2.44
C HIS A 300 -9.04 -7.08 -1.77
N THR A 301 -9.20 -8.37 -1.50
CA THR A 301 -8.24 -9.22 -0.80
C THR A 301 -8.05 -10.53 -1.57
N ALA A 302 -6.82 -11.00 -1.62
CA ALA A 302 -6.41 -12.29 -2.18
C ALA A 302 -5.61 -13.09 -1.15
N VAL A 303 -5.85 -14.41 -1.09
CA VAL A 303 -5.24 -15.34 -0.15
C VAL A 303 -4.77 -16.58 -0.92
N ILE A 304 -3.51 -16.98 -0.72
CA ILE A 304 -2.90 -18.18 -1.31
C ILE A 304 -2.69 -19.23 -0.22
N THR A 305 -3.15 -20.46 -0.45
CA THR A 305 -2.86 -21.62 0.43
C THR A 305 -1.48 -22.20 0.12
N ASP A 306 -0.90 -23.00 1.03
CA ASP A 306 0.34 -23.73 0.73
C ASP A 306 0.17 -24.76 -0.40
N SER A 307 -1.04 -25.29 -0.59
CA SER A 307 -1.43 -26.09 -1.76
C SER A 307 -1.54 -25.28 -3.06
N GLY A 308 -1.25 -23.98 -3.05
CA GLY A 308 -1.23 -23.11 -4.23
C GLY A 308 -2.61 -22.85 -4.82
N LEU A 309 -3.68 -22.97 -4.02
CA LEU A 309 -5.01 -22.47 -4.37
C LEU A 309 -5.06 -20.96 -4.12
N LEU A 310 -5.95 -20.26 -4.83
CA LEU A 310 -6.16 -18.82 -4.69
C LEU A 310 -7.63 -18.55 -4.35
N TYR A 311 -7.85 -17.78 -3.29
CA TYR A 311 -9.16 -17.29 -2.87
C TYR A 311 -9.17 -15.76 -2.97
N THR A 312 -10.27 -15.18 -3.44
CA THR A 312 -10.45 -13.73 -3.49
C THR A 312 -11.80 -13.28 -2.94
N PHE A 313 -11.83 -12.08 -2.39
CA PHE A 313 -13.04 -11.43 -1.84
C PHE A 313 -12.91 -9.90 -1.87
N GLY A 314 -14.04 -9.21 -1.76
CA GLY A 314 -14.15 -7.76 -1.94
C GLY A 314 -14.76 -7.33 -3.26
N ASP A 315 -14.37 -6.14 -3.70
CA ASP A 315 -14.91 -5.40 -4.84
C ASP A 315 -14.73 -6.15 -6.18
N GLY A 316 -15.84 -6.54 -6.79
CA GLY A 316 -15.89 -7.28 -8.05
C GLY A 316 -15.65 -6.44 -9.31
N ARG A 317 -15.65 -5.10 -9.21
CA ARG A 317 -15.62 -4.21 -10.39
C ARG A 317 -14.44 -4.52 -11.32
N HIS A 318 -14.76 -4.57 -12.62
CA HIS A 318 -13.85 -4.91 -13.72
C HIS A 318 -13.28 -6.35 -13.67
N GLY A 319 -13.81 -7.23 -12.80
CA GLY A 319 -13.40 -8.63 -12.73
C GLY A 319 -12.07 -8.85 -12.02
N LYS A 320 -11.58 -7.86 -11.26
CA LYS A 320 -10.26 -7.91 -10.60
C LYS A 320 -10.10 -9.06 -9.59
N LEU A 321 -11.20 -9.64 -9.11
CA LEU A 321 -11.19 -10.86 -8.28
C LEU A 321 -10.74 -12.12 -9.04
N GLY A 322 -10.73 -12.12 -10.38
CA GLY A 322 -10.28 -13.25 -11.20
C GLY A 322 -11.21 -14.47 -11.22
N LEU A 323 -12.43 -14.36 -10.69
CA LEU A 323 -13.36 -15.48 -10.47
C LEU A 323 -14.09 -15.98 -11.72
N GLY A 324 -14.11 -15.18 -12.79
CA GLY A 324 -14.78 -15.48 -14.06
C GLY A 324 -14.51 -14.34 -15.04
N GLU A 325 -15.04 -14.42 -16.25
CA GLU A 325 -14.79 -13.41 -17.29
C GLU A 325 -15.83 -12.28 -17.24
N GLU A 326 -17.07 -12.60 -16.82
CA GLU A 326 -18.16 -11.64 -16.63
C GLU A 326 -18.60 -11.47 -15.15
N ASN A 327 -17.93 -12.15 -14.19
CA ASN A 327 -18.30 -12.06 -12.78
C ASN A 327 -17.74 -10.78 -12.14
N PHE A 328 -18.56 -9.73 -12.14
CA PHE A 328 -18.25 -8.42 -11.55
C PHE A 328 -18.89 -8.19 -10.18
N ILE A 329 -19.43 -9.24 -9.56
CA ILE A 329 -20.20 -9.16 -8.30
C ILE A 329 -19.25 -9.13 -7.10
N ASN A 330 -19.52 -8.24 -6.14
CA ASN A 330 -18.80 -8.16 -4.87
C ASN A 330 -18.92 -9.47 -4.09
N ARG A 331 -17.81 -10.02 -3.61
CA ARG A 331 -17.78 -11.25 -2.81
C ARG A 331 -17.51 -10.93 -1.35
N PHE A 332 -18.49 -11.23 -0.49
CA PHE A 332 -18.44 -10.96 0.95
C PHE A 332 -17.83 -12.09 1.78
N SER A 333 -17.55 -13.24 1.17
CA SER A 333 -16.86 -14.39 1.76
C SER A 333 -15.72 -14.84 0.84
N PRO A 334 -14.63 -15.45 1.35
CA PRO A 334 -13.55 -15.96 0.52
C PRO A 334 -14.05 -16.93 -0.55
N THR A 335 -13.82 -16.58 -1.83
CA THR A 335 -14.32 -17.34 -2.97
C THR A 335 -13.14 -17.94 -3.75
N LEU A 336 -13.17 -19.25 -3.98
CA LEU A 336 -12.11 -19.98 -4.68
C LEU A 336 -12.05 -19.58 -6.17
N CYS A 337 -10.88 -19.19 -6.65
CA CYS A 337 -10.63 -18.89 -8.06
C CYS A 337 -10.47 -20.17 -8.88
N THR A 338 -11.59 -20.86 -9.18
CA THR A 338 -11.63 -22.17 -9.85
C THR A 338 -10.83 -22.26 -11.15
N ARG A 339 -10.67 -21.16 -11.89
CA ARG A 339 -9.81 -21.07 -13.10
C ARG A 339 -8.33 -21.44 -12.86
N PHE A 340 -7.89 -21.45 -11.61
CA PHE A 340 -6.54 -21.85 -11.20
C PHE A 340 -6.45 -23.28 -10.65
N LEU A 341 -7.52 -24.10 -10.65
CA LEU A 341 -7.45 -25.47 -10.10
C LEU A 341 -6.36 -26.35 -10.75
N GLN A 342 -6.13 -26.22 -12.05
CA GLN A 342 -5.07 -26.95 -12.78
C GLN A 342 -3.67 -26.32 -12.64
N LEU A 343 -3.55 -25.22 -11.89
CA LEU A 343 -2.32 -24.42 -11.74
C LEU A 343 -1.94 -24.30 -10.26
N SER A 344 -0.65 -24.29 -9.96
CA SER A 344 -0.15 -23.85 -8.66
C SER A 344 0.08 -22.34 -8.71
N VAL A 345 -0.67 -21.59 -7.92
CA VAL A 345 -0.45 -20.14 -7.76
C VAL A 345 0.79 -19.92 -6.90
N GLN A 346 1.77 -19.18 -7.43
CA GLN A 346 3.06 -18.96 -6.79
C GLN A 346 3.08 -17.68 -5.96
N THR A 347 2.54 -16.60 -6.52
CA THR A 347 2.38 -15.27 -5.90
C THR A 347 1.24 -14.49 -6.56
N VAL A 348 0.67 -13.54 -5.82
CA VAL A 348 -0.41 -12.64 -6.24
C VAL A 348 -0.06 -11.21 -5.78
N SER A 349 -0.44 -10.23 -6.58
CA SER A 349 -0.31 -8.80 -6.26
C SER A 349 -1.60 -8.09 -6.66
N CYS A 350 -2.14 -7.27 -5.75
CA CYS A 350 -3.44 -6.63 -5.87
C CYS A 350 -3.28 -5.11 -5.92
N GLY A 351 -3.83 -4.46 -6.96
CA GLY A 351 -3.80 -3.00 -7.10
C GLY A 351 -5.12 -2.33 -6.70
N GLY A 352 -5.30 -1.07 -7.10
CA GLY A 352 -6.57 -0.38 -6.92
C GLY A 352 -7.71 -1.00 -7.73
N HIS A 353 -7.46 -1.15 -9.04
CA HIS A 353 -8.49 -1.57 -10.01
C HIS A 353 -8.13 -2.87 -10.78
N HIS A 354 -7.03 -3.53 -10.42
CA HIS A 354 -6.51 -4.71 -11.10
C HIS A 354 -5.86 -5.71 -10.12
N MET A 355 -5.60 -6.93 -10.60
CA MET A 355 -4.85 -7.98 -9.89
C MET A 355 -3.93 -8.71 -10.88
N LEU A 356 -2.72 -9.05 -10.45
CA LEU A 356 -1.82 -9.96 -11.15
C LEU A 356 -1.62 -11.26 -10.36
N VAL A 357 -1.57 -12.38 -11.07
CA VAL A 357 -1.28 -13.71 -10.49
C VAL A 357 -0.16 -14.36 -11.30
N LEU A 358 0.89 -14.85 -10.65
CA LEU A 358 1.86 -15.76 -11.26
C LEU A 358 1.46 -17.19 -10.90
N ALA A 359 1.19 -18.02 -11.92
CA ALA A 359 0.83 -19.42 -11.73
C ALA A 359 1.48 -20.32 -12.77
N ALA A 360 1.87 -21.52 -12.35
CA ALA A 360 2.49 -22.56 -13.17
C ALA A 360 1.61 -23.82 -13.22
N PRO A 361 1.75 -24.71 -14.21
CA PRO A 361 1.11 -26.02 -14.19
C PRO A 361 1.39 -26.77 -12.90
N ARG A 362 0.40 -27.51 -12.36
CA ARG A 362 0.65 -28.39 -11.21
C ARG A 362 1.57 -29.55 -11.62
N PRO A 363 2.51 -29.99 -10.75
CA PRO A 363 3.28 -31.20 -11.01
C PRO A 363 2.32 -32.42 -11.03
N PRO A 364 2.56 -33.43 -11.89
CA PRO A 364 1.62 -34.56 -12.08
C PRO A 364 1.50 -35.50 -10.87
N GLN A 365 2.20 -35.23 -9.77
CA GLN A 365 2.12 -35.97 -8.50
C GLN A 365 1.21 -35.28 -7.46
N SER A 366 0.74 -34.06 -7.70
CA SER A 366 -0.41 -33.53 -6.95
C SER A 366 -1.69 -33.85 -7.71
N GLU A 367 -2.36 -34.94 -7.34
CA GLU A 367 -3.73 -35.22 -7.79
C GLU A 367 -4.66 -34.05 -7.44
N LEU A 368 -5.83 -33.99 -8.07
CA LEU A 368 -6.81 -32.93 -7.79
C LEU A 368 -7.32 -33.05 -6.35
N MET A 369 -6.75 -32.25 -5.45
CA MET A 369 -7.48 -31.77 -4.28
C MET A 369 -8.72 -31.01 -4.78
N GLY A 370 -9.85 -31.71 -4.80
CA GLY A 370 -11.15 -31.05 -4.69
C GLY A 370 -11.21 -30.24 -3.39
N PRO A 371 -12.13 -29.26 -3.29
CA PRO A 371 -12.23 -28.43 -2.10
C PRO A 371 -12.37 -29.29 -0.84
N GLU A 372 -11.55 -29.01 0.18
CA GLU A 372 -11.57 -29.79 1.41
C GLU A 372 -12.95 -29.69 2.09
N LYS A 373 -13.35 -30.76 2.78
CA LYS A 373 -14.71 -30.95 3.31
C LYS A 373 -14.99 -30.12 4.56
N GLY A 374 -14.95 -28.80 4.42
CA GLY A 374 -15.43 -27.80 5.38
C GLY A 374 -16.40 -26.79 4.78
N ALA A 375 -16.22 -26.41 3.51
CA ALA A 375 -16.99 -25.35 2.86
C ALA A 375 -18.30 -25.85 2.19
N VAL A 376 -19.22 -26.42 2.97
CA VAL A 376 -20.59 -26.72 2.51
C VAL A 376 -21.63 -26.04 3.40
N SER A 377 -21.94 -24.80 3.06
CA SER A 377 -23.18 -24.11 3.47
C SER A 377 -23.48 -22.98 2.47
N THR A 378 -24.75 -22.86 2.09
CA THR A 378 -25.34 -21.79 1.25
C THR A 378 -24.58 -21.44 -0.04
N ASP A 379 -24.82 -22.21 -1.11
CA ASP A 379 -25.00 -21.67 -2.49
C ASP A 379 -25.53 -22.74 -3.48
N ASN A 380 -25.32 -24.04 -3.23
CA ASN A 380 -25.69 -25.14 -4.16
C ASN A 380 -27.19 -25.46 -4.34
N PHE A 381 -28.12 -24.59 -3.94
CA PHE A 381 -29.57 -24.92 -3.89
C PHE A 381 -30.36 -24.68 -5.19
N LEU A 382 -29.71 -24.32 -6.31
CA LEU A 382 -30.38 -24.05 -7.59
C LEU A 382 -29.83 -24.82 -8.81
N GLU A 383 -28.69 -25.50 -8.71
CA GLU A 383 -28.00 -26.08 -9.89
C GLU A 383 -28.26 -27.59 -10.10
N SER A 384 -28.93 -28.26 -9.17
CA SER A 384 -29.18 -29.72 -9.23
C SER A 384 -30.54 -30.14 -9.81
N SER A 385 -31.36 -29.20 -10.34
CA SER A 385 -32.76 -29.46 -10.71
C SER A 385 -33.05 -29.41 -12.23
N TYR A 386 -32.03 -29.33 -13.09
CA TYR A 386 -32.18 -29.05 -14.53
C TYR A 386 -31.46 -30.06 -15.46
N LYS A 387 -31.14 -31.27 -15.00
CA LYS A 387 -30.48 -32.30 -15.84
C LYS A 387 -31.29 -33.56 -16.13
N ASP A 388 -32.43 -33.76 -15.47
CA ASP A 388 -33.25 -34.97 -15.63
C ASP A 388 -34.67 -34.65 -16.13
N THR A 389 -34.82 -33.93 -17.25
CA THR A 389 -36.09 -33.95 -18.00
C THR A 389 -35.93 -33.61 -19.50
N LEU A 390 -36.05 -34.66 -20.32
CA LEU A 390 -36.44 -34.69 -21.73
C LEU A 390 -35.63 -33.93 -22.81
N MET A 391 -35.22 -34.70 -23.82
CA MET A 391 -35.10 -34.22 -25.19
C MET A 391 -36.50 -34.01 -25.78
N ILE A 392 -36.72 -32.97 -26.61
CA ILE A 392 -37.55 -32.94 -27.84
C ILE A 392 -37.69 -31.50 -28.37
N ASP A 393 -37.29 -31.32 -29.63
CA ASP A 393 -37.62 -30.30 -30.65
C ASP A 393 -37.66 -28.77 -30.43
N LEU A 394 -37.74 -28.06 -31.56
CA LEU A 394 -37.51 -26.63 -31.74
C LEU A 394 -38.79 -25.79 -31.89
N THR A 395 -38.94 -24.70 -31.13
CA THR A 395 -39.26 -23.33 -31.61
C THR A 395 -39.38 -22.33 -30.44
N PRO A 396 -39.18 -21.01 -30.65
CA PRO A 396 -39.04 -20.05 -29.54
C PRO A 396 -40.39 -19.45 -29.09
N LEU A 397 -40.61 -19.44 -27.76
CA LEU A 397 -41.65 -18.64 -27.11
C LEU A 397 -41.05 -17.87 -25.92
N VAL A 398 -41.43 -16.59 -25.77
CA VAL A 398 -40.87 -15.68 -24.74
C VAL A 398 -41.70 -15.72 -23.46
N PRO A 399 -41.09 -15.96 -22.28
CA PRO A 399 -41.69 -15.65 -20.98
C PRO A 399 -41.22 -14.29 -20.44
N SER A 400 -42.05 -13.67 -19.61
CA SER A 400 -41.84 -12.35 -19.02
C SER A 400 -40.93 -12.35 -17.77
N LEU A 401 -40.39 -11.16 -17.42
CA LEU A 401 -39.68 -10.95 -16.16
C LEU A 401 -40.62 -11.11 -14.96
N SER A 402 -40.08 -11.58 -13.84
CA SER A 402 -40.56 -11.19 -12.50
C SER A 402 -39.40 -10.52 -11.74
N CYS A 403 -39.69 -9.42 -11.05
CA CYS A 403 -38.67 -8.58 -10.42
C CYS A 403 -38.68 -8.75 -8.90
N SER A 404 -37.51 -9.01 -8.29
CA SER A 404 -37.29 -8.74 -6.86
C SER A 404 -36.87 -7.27 -6.67
N ALA A 405 -37.42 -6.60 -5.66
CA ALA A 405 -37.53 -5.14 -5.67
C ALA A 405 -36.68 -4.43 -4.60
N ARG A 406 -35.59 -3.77 -5.00
CA ARG A 406 -35.01 -2.64 -4.23
C ARG A 406 -34.20 -1.61 -5.04
N ALA A 407 -34.74 -1.12 -6.16
CA ALA A 407 -34.10 -0.09 -6.97
C ALA A 407 -35.09 1.01 -7.42
N ARG A 408 -35.28 2.07 -6.61
CA ARG A 408 -35.94 3.33 -7.00
C ARG A 408 -35.40 4.52 -6.18
N HIS A 409 -34.50 5.31 -6.76
CA HIS A 409 -34.66 6.78 -6.88
C HIS A 409 -33.50 7.45 -7.63
N ARG A 410 -33.68 7.66 -8.93
CA ARG A 410 -33.38 8.94 -9.60
C ARG A 410 -34.07 8.96 -10.96
N GLU A 411 -34.66 10.10 -11.29
CA GLU A 411 -35.53 10.26 -12.45
C GLU A 411 -34.76 10.60 -13.71
N LYS A 412 -35.34 10.31 -14.88
CA LYS A 412 -34.82 10.75 -16.18
C LYS A 412 -35.37 12.13 -16.52
N GLY A 413 -34.48 13.09 -16.76
CA GLY A 413 -34.73 14.14 -17.76
C GLY A 413 -34.15 13.67 -19.09
N SER A 414 -34.95 13.60 -20.15
CA SER A 414 -34.52 13.15 -21.48
C SER A 414 -35.27 13.93 -22.55
N SER A 415 -34.63 14.98 -23.07
CA SER A 415 -35.14 15.79 -24.18
C SER A 415 -34.46 15.40 -25.49
N VAL A 416 -35.22 14.86 -26.43
CA VAL A 416 -34.87 14.77 -27.85
C VAL A 416 -36.06 15.33 -28.62
N GLU A 417 -35.88 16.47 -29.26
CA GLU A 417 -36.88 17.05 -30.18
C GLU A 417 -36.30 17.09 -31.60
N LEU A 418 -37.19 16.92 -32.58
CA LEU A 418 -36.88 16.90 -34.00
C LEU A 418 -37.23 18.26 -34.64
N PHE A 419 -36.56 18.59 -35.74
CA PHE A 419 -36.89 19.77 -36.55
C PHE A 419 -38.29 19.67 -37.18
N GLY A 420 -39.04 20.78 -37.25
CA GLY A 420 -40.41 20.80 -37.79
C GLY A 420 -41.06 22.20 -37.88
N GLU A 421 -40.53 23.04 -38.76
CA GLU A 421 -41.05 24.27 -39.41
C GLU A 421 -42.38 24.99 -39.00
N MET A 422 -42.28 26.34 -39.01
CA MET A 422 -43.29 27.36 -39.41
C MET A 422 -44.49 27.78 -38.50
N PHE A 423 -44.36 28.99 -37.92
CA PHE A 423 -45.32 30.15 -37.92
C PHE A 423 -46.82 29.88 -38.22
N GLN A 424 -47.80 30.35 -37.39
CA GLN A 424 -48.19 31.77 -37.26
C GLN A 424 -49.21 32.06 -36.10
N ASN A 425 -49.25 33.35 -35.70
CA ASN A 425 -50.35 34.13 -35.09
C ASN A 425 -50.86 33.90 -33.64
N LEU A 426 -51.06 35.03 -32.96
CA LEU A 426 -51.65 35.23 -31.62
C LEU A 426 -53.10 35.77 -31.74
N PRO A 427 -53.97 35.62 -30.72
CA PRO A 427 -54.12 36.72 -29.74
C PRO A 427 -54.27 36.28 -28.26
N ARG A 428 -54.29 37.28 -27.36
CA ARG A 428 -54.44 37.14 -25.90
C ARG A 428 -55.89 37.32 -25.43
N LEU A 429 -56.21 36.88 -24.21
CA LEU A 429 -57.28 37.46 -23.37
C LEU A 429 -56.89 37.44 -21.87
N ASN A 430 -57.44 38.36 -21.08
CA ASN A 430 -57.12 38.58 -19.65
C ASN A 430 -58.38 38.50 -18.77
N SER A 431 -58.30 37.85 -17.59
CA SER A 431 -58.96 38.18 -16.31
C SER A 431 -58.59 37.08 -15.28
N ALA A 432 -58.32 37.27 -13.98
CA ALA A 432 -58.55 38.28 -12.94
C ALA A 432 -59.58 37.82 -11.89
N PHE A 433 -59.19 37.88 -10.60
CA PHE A 433 -59.91 37.40 -9.40
C PHE A 433 -60.08 35.85 -9.33
N LEU A 434 -60.10 35.18 -8.17
CA LEU A 434 -60.44 35.60 -6.80
C LEU A 434 -59.40 35.17 -5.74
N ASN A 435 -59.58 35.73 -4.54
CA ASN A 435 -58.85 35.43 -3.31
C ASN A 435 -59.80 34.74 -2.31
N THR A 436 -59.39 33.71 -1.57
CA THR A 436 -60.11 33.21 -0.37
C THR A 436 -59.14 32.74 0.71
N SER A 437 -59.52 32.95 1.96
CA SER A 437 -58.73 32.74 3.17
C SER A 437 -59.37 31.70 4.09
N GLN A 438 -58.60 31.17 5.06
CA GLN A 438 -59.11 30.88 6.40
C GLN A 438 -57.98 30.77 7.46
N HIS A 439 -58.37 30.81 8.74
CA HIS A 439 -57.48 31.03 9.90
C HIS A 439 -57.66 29.95 10.98
N THR A 440 -56.58 29.65 11.74
CA THR A 440 -56.51 29.49 13.22
C THR A 440 -55.04 29.23 13.61
N SER A 441 -54.34 29.88 14.57
CA SER A 441 -54.65 30.45 15.91
C SER A 441 -54.74 29.39 17.01
N THR A 442 -54.06 29.48 18.18
CA THR A 442 -52.98 30.38 18.69
C THR A 442 -52.13 29.59 19.72
N ASN A 443 -50.92 29.97 20.16
CA ASN A 443 -50.47 31.18 20.89
C ASN A 443 -48.93 31.40 20.67
N ILE A 444 -48.19 32.45 21.06
CA ILE A 444 -48.24 33.43 22.19
C ILE A 444 -47.85 32.75 23.53
N PRO A 445 -47.26 33.42 24.56
CA PRO A 445 -46.69 34.79 24.71
C PRO A 445 -45.16 34.82 24.39
N SER A 446 -44.30 35.85 24.63
CA SER A 446 -44.32 37.34 24.75
C SER A 446 -42.82 37.83 24.77
N LEU A 447 -42.31 39.03 25.11
CA LEU A 447 -42.83 40.29 25.72
C LEU A 447 -41.90 41.53 25.47
N LYS A 448 -42.24 42.45 24.53
CA LYS A 448 -41.78 43.89 24.47
C LYS A 448 -40.26 44.13 24.21
N LYS A 449 -39.72 45.31 23.81
CA LYS A 449 -40.09 46.58 23.10
C LYS A 449 -38.73 47.36 22.89
N LEU A 450 -38.47 48.36 22.01
CA LEU A 450 -39.06 49.04 20.82
C LEU A 450 -37.81 49.53 19.97
N SER A 451 -37.64 50.61 19.19
CA SER A 451 -38.40 51.77 18.63
C SER A 451 -37.56 52.58 17.59
N LYS A 452 -38.19 52.97 16.46
CA LYS A 452 -38.17 54.33 15.79
C LYS A 452 -36.84 54.93 15.25
N ASP A 453 -36.80 55.76 14.19
CA ASP A 453 -37.77 56.22 13.15
C ASP A 453 -36.99 56.44 11.79
N VAL A 454 -37.46 55.99 10.61
CA VAL A 454 -38.29 56.65 9.56
C VAL A 454 -37.71 57.89 8.83
N PHE A 455 -37.30 57.77 7.55
CA PHE A 455 -37.86 58.49 6.35
C PHE A 455 -37.12 58.16 5.01
N THR A 456 -37.75 58.50 3.87
CA THR A 456 -37.35 58.31 2.44
C THR A 456 -37.91 59.50 1.60
N PRO A 457 -37.89 59.60 0.23
CA PRO A 457 -37.38 58.72 -0.85
C PRO A 457 -36.71 59.43 -2.08
N SER A 458 -36.46 58.64 -3.15
CA SER A 458 -36.35 59.05 -4.59
C SER A 458 -35.03 59.70 -5.06
N SER A 459 -34.64 59.67 -6.35
CA SER A 459 -35.27 59.10 -7.57
C SER A 459 -34.22 58.56 -8.58
N SER A 460 -34.64 57.97 -9.71
CA SER A 460 -33.78 57.52 -10.83
C SER A 460 -34.53 57.54 -12.17
N PRO A 461 -33.86 57.75 -13.32
CA PRO A 461 -33.93 56.70 -14.37
C PRO A 461 -32.63 56.50 -15.20
N LYS A 462 -32.70 55.55 -16.14
CA LYS A 462 -31.65 54.97 -17.03
C LYS A 462 -31.71 55.59 -18.48
N PRO A 463 -31.31 54.91 -19.59
CA PRO A 463 -29.96 54.85 -20.21
C PRO A 463 -29.93 55.06 -21.75
N GLN A 464 -28.77 54.90 -22.44
CA GLN A 464 -28.57 54.43 -23.85
C GLN A 464 -27.04 54.35 -24.17
N SER A 465 -26.46 53.31 -24.81
CA SER A 465 -26.28 52.99 -26.26
C SER A 465 -25.40 54.00 -27.06
N GLU A 466 -24.60 53.66 -28.10
CA GLU A 466 -24.33 52.40 -28.83
C GLU A 466 -22.87 52.36 -29.42
N ALA A 467 -22.57 51.62 -30.50
CA ALA A 467 -21.20 51.25 -30.95
C ALA A 467 -20.76 51.79 -32.34
N THR A 468 -19.45 51.74 -32.68
CA THR A 468 -18.88 51.59 -34.06
C THR A 468 -17.34 51.36 -34.05
N ALA A 469 -16.67 51.25 -35.22
CA ALA A 469 -15.41 50.50 -35.43
C ALA A 469 -14.18 51.28 -36.01
N SER A 470 -13.07 50.55 -36.23
CA SER A 470 -11.68 50.98 -36.57
C SER A 470 -11.44 51.56 -37.98
N PRO A 471 -10.22 52.06 -38.32
CA PRO A 471 -9.30 51.22 -39.14
C PRO A 471 -7.75 51.42 -39.03
N LEU A 472 -7.01 50.29 -39.08
CA LEU A 472 -5.81 49.96 -39.91
C LEU A 472 -4.37 50.61 -39.80
N LEU A 473 -3.38 49.71 -40.02
CA LEU A 473 -1.99 49.86 -40.61
C LEU A 473 -0.76 50.38 -39.79
N SER A 474 -0.03 49.44 -39.15
CA SER A 474 1.35 48.90 -39.45
C SER A 474 2.51 49.81 -39.98
N PRO A 475 3.82 49.39 -40.02
CA PRO A 475 4.43 48.07 -39.71
C PRO A 475 5.84 48.01 -39.00
N ARG A 476 6.20 46.79 -38.54
CA ARG A 476 7.54 46.13 -38.50
C ARG A 476 8.67 46.46 -37.49
N SER A 477 9.42 45.40 -37.20
CA SER A 477 10.65 45.18 -36.38
C SER A 477 11.84 44.83 -37.34
N PRO A 478 13.03 44.24 -37.01
CA PRO A 478 13.47 43.51 -35.78
C PRO A 478 14.99 43.53 -35.36
N LEU A 479 15.30 42.75 -34.30
CA LEU A 479 16.55 41.97 -34.03
C LEU A 479 17.87 42.65 -33.59
N SER A 480 18.76 41.81 -33.04
CA SER A 480 20.02 42.10 -32.33
C SER A 480 21.27 41.57 -33.04
N PRO A 481 22.48 42.01 -32.64
CA PRO A 481 23.61 41.05 -32.60
C PRO A 481 24.71 41.26 -31.51
N GLN A 482 25.23 40.11 -31.04
CA GLN A 482 26.65 39.79 -30.74
C GLN A 482 27.45 40.47 -29.57
N SER A 483 28.65 39.90 -29.36
CA SER A 483 29.58 40.04 -28.22
C SER A 483 31.05 39.96 -28.68
N PRO A 484 32.02 40.27 -27.81
CA PRO A 484 33.38 39.70 -27.89
C PRO A 484 33.84 39.05 -26.56
N ALA A 485 35.09 38.55 -26.48
CA ALA A 485 35.56 37.66 -25.40
C ALA A 485 37.08 37.71 -25.08
N PHE A 486 37.47 36.95 -24.03
CA PHE A 486 38.80 36.39 -23.67
C PHE A 486 39.78 37.09 -22.70
N SER A 487 40.49 36.21 -21.95
CA SER A 487 41.63 36.43 -21.03
C SER A 487 41.30 37.09 -19.66
N SER A 488 41.97 36.77 -18.53
CA SER A 488 43.03 35.78 -18.21
C SER A 488 42.94 35.29 -16.74
N LYS A 489 43.79 34.31 -16.34
CA LYS A 489 43.97 33.78 -14.96
C LYS A 489 45.29 34.36 -14.36
N PRO A 490 45.68 34.00 -13.11
CA PRO A 490 45.00 34.15 -11.81
C PRO A 490 45.94 34.85 -10.77
N SER A 491 45.52 35.03 -9.52
CA SER A 491 46.49 35.11 -8.41
C SER A 491 45.88 34.77 -7.04
N SER A 492 46.72 34.19 -6.16
CA SER A 492 46.51 34.01 -4.73
C SER A 492 47.87 33.99 -4.01
N PRO A 493 47.96 34.64 -2.85
CA PRO A 493 48.74 34.13 -1.71
C PRO A 493 47.77 33.57 -0.63
N HIS A 494 48.05 32.50 0.12
CA HIS A 494 49.12 32.33 1.12
C HIS A 494 49.11 33.40 2.25
N SER A 495 49.28 33.06 3.54
CA SER A 495 49.20 31.77 4.27
C SER A 495 49.43 32.02 5.78
N GLN A 496 49.14 31.04 6.64
CA GLN A 496 49.55 30.98 8.07
C GLN A 496 48.92 32.05 8.99
N SER A 497 48.83 31.87 10.31
CA SER A 497 48.79 30.65 11.14
C SER A 497 48.13 30.95 12.51
N SER A 498 47.71 29.88 13.20
CA SER A 498 47.45 29.77 14.64
C SER A 498 47.56 31.00 15.55
N PHE A 499 46.54 31.23 16.40
CA PHE A 499 46.75 31.24 17.86
C PHE A 499 45.47 30.86 18.63
N ILE A 500 45.65 30.31 19.82
CA ILE A 500 44.61 29.96 20.79
C ILE A 500 44.76 30.93 21.97
N LEU A 501 43.67 31.50 22.52
CA LEU A 501 43.36 31.48 23.97
C LEU A 501 42.07 32.24 24.36
N GLN A 502 41.37 31.65 25.34
CA GLN A 502 40.56 32.25 26.42
C GLN A 502 39.46 33.29 26.16
N LYS A 503 38.24 32.87 26.52
CA LYS A 503 37.17 33.76 27.04
C LYS A 503 37.49 34.21 28.47
N LYS A 504 37.32 35.50 28.76
CA LYS A 504 36.86 36.11 30.02
C LYS A 504 36.45 37.56 29.69
N ALA A 505 35.54 38.28 30.34
CA ALA A 505 34.39 38.03 31.22
C ALA A 505 34.10 39.39 31.90
N SER A 506 32.83 39.75 32.13
CA SER A 506 32.37 40.98 32.85
C SER A 506 32.63 42.33 32.12
N SER A 507 31.94 43.44 32.43
CA SER A 507 31.01 43.73 33.55
C SER A 507 29.91 44.79 33.22
N THR A 508 28.93 44.94 34.12
CA THR A 508 28.16 46.19 34.48
C THR A 508 27.52 47.05 33.36
N SER A 509 26.18 47.09 33.18
CA SER A 509 25.15 47.85 33.94
C SER A 509 25.26 49.39 33.85
N SER A 510 24.29 50.17 33.34
CA SER A 510 22.91 50.42 33.85
C SER A 510 22.20 51.43 32.88
N LYS A 511 20.92 51.87 32.95
CA LYS A 511 19.90 52.07 34.01
C LYS A 511 18.43 52.00 33.47
N GLU A 512 17.46 51.80 34.37
CA GLU A 512 16.12 52.46 34.56
C GLU A 512 15.27 52.92 33.34
N SER A 513 13.92 52.88 33.29
CA SER A 513 12.78 52.42 34.15
C SER A 513 11.49 52.36 33.27
N LYS A 514 10.27 51.87 33.63
CA LYS A 514 9.47 51.89 34.87
C LYS A 514 8.51 50.68 35.02
N GLU A 515 7.84 50.66 36.18
CA GLU A 515 6.76 49.84 36.76
C GLU A 515 5.61 49.33 35.85
N SER A 516 4.82 48.30 36.21
CA SER A 516 4.21 48.08 37.54
C SER A 516 3.87 46.65 38.01
N LYS A 517 3.70 46.53 39.35
CA LYS A 517 3.45 45.36 40.23
C LYS A 517 2.20 44.53 39.82
N SER A 518 1.96 43.28 40.26
CA SER A 518 2.15 42.62 41.59
C SER A 518 1.91 41.08 41.47
N LYS A 519 2.16 40.16 42.43
CA LYS A 519 2.75 40.19 43.79
C LYS A 519 3.33 38.81 44.21
N GLU A 520 4.15 38.82 45.27
CA GLU A 520 4.85 37.77 46.07
C GLU A 520 4.20 36.36 46.20
N LEU A 521 4.92 35.21 46.18
CA LEU A 521 5.98 34.65 47.09
C LEU A 521 5.44 34.11 48.45
N PRO A 522 6.08 33.12 49.13
CA PRO A 522 7.49 32.72 49.08
C PRO A 522 7.83 31.21 48.92
N SER A 523 9.14 30.93 48.90
CA SER A 523 9.86 29.64 48.93
C SER A 523 10.51 29.44 50.35
N PRO A 524 11.61 28.68 50.66
CA PRO A 524 12.47 27.79 49.85
C PRO A 524 13.02 26.48 50.52
N LEU A 525 13.77 25.68 49.71
CA LEU A 525 14.97 24.87 50.03
C LEU A 525 15.05 23.91 51.25
N LEU A 526 15.42 22.64 51.00
CA LEU A 526 16.78 22.09 51.29
C LEU A 526 16.96 20.62 50.80
N SER A 527 18.20 20.10 50.85
CA SER A 527 18.62 18.79 50.28
C SER A 527 19.67 18.05 51.17
N PRO A 528 20.43 17.03 50.72
CA PRO A 528 20.01 15.63 50.81
C PRO A 528 20.97 14.69 51.58
N LYS A 529 20.42 13.65 52.25
CA LYS A 529 21.15 12.54 52.91
C LYS A 529 20.27 11.26 53.01
N SER A 530 20.76 10.03 53.21
CA SER A 530 21.85 9.29 52.52
C SER A 530 21.98 7.86 53.11
N ILE A 531 22.07 6.82 52.26
CA ILE A 531 22.55 5.45 52.55
C ILE A 531 21.82 4.63 53.65
N THR A 532 21.17 3.53 53.26
CA THR A 532 21.46 2.16 53.78
C THR A 532 20.73 1.08 52.98
N LYS A 533 21.30 -0.13 52.92
CA LYS A 533 20.63 -1.35 52.40
C LYS A 533 20.04 -2.13 53.58
N LEU A 534 18.85 -2.73 53.41
CA LEU A 534 18.53 -4.07 53.97
C LEU A 534 17.21 -4.64 53.39
N LYS A 535 17.22 -5.96 53.16
CA LYS A 535 16.10 -6.87 52.83
C LYS A 535 16.38 -8.17 53.60
N PRO A 536 15.44 -9.11 53.76
CA PRO A 536 13.96 -8.99 53.86
C PRO A 536 13.42 -9.77 55.09
N LYS A 537 12.09 -9.80 55.31
CA LYS A 537 11.41 -10.96 55.95
C LYS A 537 9.88 -10.98 55.72
N LEU A 538 9.24 -12.12 56.03
CA LEU A 538 7.86 -12.44 55.68
C LEU A 538 6.91 -12.47 56.89
N SER A 539 5.65 -12.11 56.64
CA SER A 539 4.43 -12.70 57.22
C SER A 539 3.26 -12.28 56.30
N VAL A 540 2.43 -13.13 55.68
CA VAL A 540 1.73 -14.36 56.12
C VAL A 540 0.69 -14.09 57.23
N SER A 541 -0.58 -14.07 56.82
CA SER A 541 -1.70 -14.60 57.60
C SER A 541 -2.77 -15.10 56.63
N ALA A 542 -3.56 -16.09 57.05
CA ALA A 542 -4.51 -16.79 56.18
C ALA A 542 -5.80 -17.15 56.93
N LYS A 543 -6.92 -17.30 56.20
CA LYS A 543 -8.13 -17.98 56.68
C LYS A 543 -8.61 -19.01 55.65
N LYS A 544 -9.40 -19.98 56.14
CA LYS A 544 -9.49 -21.35 55.63
C LYS A 544 -10.78 -22.00 56.16
N LEU A 545 -11.53 -22.72 55.32
CA LEU A 545 -12.44 -23.84 55.63
C LEU A 545 -12.82 -24.48 54.25
N ALA A 546 -12.53 -25.75 53.96
CA ALA A 546 -13.25 -26.99 54.32
C ALA A 546 -14.45 -27.26 53.39
N LYS A 547 -14.46 -28.27 52.49
CA LYS A 547 -14.36 -29.75 52.60
C LYS A 547 -15.74 -30.44 52.70
N ASN A 548 -16.04 -31.35 51.76
CA ASN A 548 -16.15 -32.80 52.06
C ASN A 548 -16.28 -33.69 50.78
N ARG A 549 -16.24 -35.02 50.95
CA ARG A 549 -16.00 -36.04 49.90
C ARG A 549 -16.45 -37.44 50.35
N VAL A 550 -17.04 -38.25 49.45
CA VAL A 550 -17.37 -39.70 49.58
C VAL A 550 -17.23 -40.30 48.15
N HIS A 551 -16.38 -41.29 47.81
CA HIS A 551 -16.40 -42.77 48.03
C HIS A 551 -17.62 -43.47 47.38
N GLN A 552 -17.57 -44.68 46.76
CA GLN A 552 -16.66 -45.86 46.84
C GLN A 552 -16.28 -46.44 45.43
N ALA A 553 -15.14 -47.14 45.23
CA ALA A 553 -14.89 -48.61 45.07
C ALA A 553 -15.53 -49.34 43.85
N GLY A 554 -14.91 -50.36 43.22
CA GLY A 554 -13.57 -50.98 43.37
C GLY A 554 -13.37 -52.31 42.58
N THR A 555 -12.19 -52.95 42.68
CA THR A 555 -11.79 -54.31 42.18
C THR A 555 -11.64 -54.52 40.64
N SER A 556 -10.95 -55.53 40.06
CA SER A 556 -9.72 -56.31 40.41
C SER A 556 -9.36 -57.31 39.28
N LYS A 557 -8.07 -57.53 38.91
CA LYS A 557 -7.44 -58.87 38.62
C LYS A 557 -5.98 -58.84 38.11
N LYS A 558 -5.34 -60.03 38.21
CA LYS A 558 -3.95 -60.47 37.89
C LYS A 558 -3.57 -60.27 36.40
N ALA A 559 -2.33 -60.16 35.91
CA ALA A 559 -0.96 -60.56 36.34
C ALA A 559 -0.52 -62.03 36.01
N LEU A 560 0.50 -62.20 35.15
CA LEU A 560 1.39 -63.39 35.05
C LEU A 560 2.66 -63.12 34.19
N ASN A 561 3.60 -64.06 34.10
CA ASN A 561 5.04 -63.78 33.89
C ASN A 561 5.84 -64.93 33.22
N SER A 562 6.82 -64.61 32.35
CA SER A 562 7.89 -65.50 31.80
C SER A 562 8.94 -64.64 31.06
N LYS A 563 10.26 -64.62 31.33
CA LYS A 563 11.31 -65.67 31.23
C LYS A 563 11.31 -66.39 29.87
N ALA A 564 12.39 -66.48 29.07
CA ALA A 564 13.78 -65.98 29.14
C ALA A 564 14.33 -65.86 27.66
N SER A 565 15.61 -65.69 27.27
CA SER A 565 16.94 -65.75 27.94
C SER A 565 18.01 -64.91 27.16
N SER A 566 19.27 -65.36 27.06
CA SER A 566 20.41 -64.73 26.34
C SER A 566 21.47 -65.79 25.97
N PRO A 567 22.32 -65.61 24.92
CA PRO A 567 23.64 -64.97 25.13
C PRO A 567 24.20 -64.14 23.93
N LEU A 568 25.42 -63.62 24.09
CA LEU A 568 26.23 -62.78 23.16
C LEU A 568 27.51 -63.56 22.67
N PRO A 569 28.56 -62.92 22.13
CA PRO A 569 28.76 -62.34 20.78
C PRO A 569 29.93 -63.05 20.03
N PRO A 570 30.55 -62.45 18.96
CA PRO A 570 31.79 -61.68 19.18
C PRO A 570 31.95 -60.42 18.28
N LYS A 571 33.19 -59.90 18.15
CA LYS A 571 33.56 -58.54 17.70
C LYS A 571 34.29 -58.52 16.35
N GLU A 572 34.45 -57.31 15.78
CA GLU A 572 35.63 -56.70 15.08
C GLU A 572 35.16 -55.76 13.92
N LYS A 573 35.87 -54.72 13.47
CA LYS A 573 37.15 -54.07 13.88
C LYS A 573 37.12 -52.58 13.49
N ALA A 574 38.03 -51.76 14.02
CA ALA A 574 38.27 -50.37 13.59
C ALA A 574 39.78 -50.15 13.37
N PHE A 575 40.17 -49.11 12.61
CA PHE A 575 41.58 -48.71 12.42
C PHE A 575 41.76 -47.19 12.39
N ASN A 576 42.97 -46.73 12.77
CA ASN A 576 43.29 -45.34 13.14
C ASN A 576 44.43 -44.73 12.31
N SER A 577 44.39 -43.41 12.09
CA SER A 577 45.58 -42.52 11.97
C SER A 577 45.15 -41.05 11.75
N LYS A 578 45.84 -40.00 12.23
CA LYS A 578 46.72 -39.76 13.41
C LYS A 578 46.89 -38.23 13.57
N MET A 579 47.29 -37.72 14.75
CA MET A 579 47.45 -36.28 15.01
C MET A 579 48.76 -35.64 14.48
N SER A 580 48.71 -34.35 14.15
CA SER A 580 49.82 -33.37 14.27
C SER A 580 49.26 -31.93 14.40
N SER A 581 50.05 -30.95 14.86
CA SER A 581 49.58 -29.66 15.42
C SER A 581 50.18 -28.40 14.68
N PRO A 582 50.17 -27.13 15.18
CA PRO A 582 49.48 -26.04 14.47
C PRO A 582 50.32 -24.74 14.18
N LEU A 583 49.63 -23.63 13.82
CA LEU A 583 50.08 -22.22 13.60
C LEU A 583 50.59 -21.86 12.18
N PRO A 584 50.62 -20.57 11.76
CA PRO A 584 50.00 -19.32 12.28
C PRO A 584 49.07 -18.59 11.25
N PRO A 585 48.40 -17.47 11.58
CA PRO A 585 47.46 -16.78 10.69
C PRO A 585 48.09 -15.72 9.75
N LYS A 586 47.27 -15.19 8.81
CA LYS A 586 47.54 -13.96 8.05
C LYS A 586 46.27 -13.12 7.88
N GLU A 587 46.34 -11.84 8.22
CA GLU A 587 45.35 -10.81 7.87
C GLU A 587 45.81 -10.05 6.59
N PRO A 588 45.39 -8.80 6.27
CA PRO A 588 44.68 -8.57 5.00
C PRO A 588 45.44 -7.71 3.99
N CYS A 589 45.04 -7.78 2.71
CA CYS A 589 45.51 -6.88 1.66
C CYS A 589 44.37 -6.05 1.07
N SER A 590 44.46 -4.73 1.22
CA SER A 590 43.70 -3.72 0.50
C SER A 590 44.34 -3.41 -0.89
N PRO A 591 43.68 -2.66 -1.80
CA PRO A 591 43.94 -2.81 -3.24
C PRO A 591 45.10 -1.96 -3.81
N THR A 592 45.71 -2.45 -4.90
CA THR A 592 46.76 -1.76 -5.66
C THR A 592 46.40 -1.58 -7.14
N ARG A 593 46.35 -0.31 -7.58
CA ARG A 593 46.37 0.16 -8.98
C ARG A 593 47.79 -0.02 -9.56
N PRO A 594 48.00 -0.37 -10.84
CA PRO A 594 48.36 0.63 -11.90
C PRO A 594 47.95 0.16 -13.33
N PRO A 595 48.42 0.75 -14.45
CA PRO A 595 48.89 2.11 -14.75
C PRO A 595 48.06 2.80 -15.88
N THR A 596 48.52 3.96 -16.38
CA THR A 596 48.05 4.66 -17.60
C THR A 596 49.23 5.07 -18.49
N HIS A 597 48.98 5.56 -19.73
CA HIS A 597 49.93 5.85 -20.84
C HIS A 597 50.37 4.59 -21.62
N ALA A 598 50.51 4.57 -22.97
CA ALA A 598 50.18 5.52 -24.06
C ALA A 598 49.92 4.67 -25.37
N SER A 599 49.81 5.14 -26.63
CA SER A 599 50.07 6.46 -27.26
C SER A 599 49.29 6.63 -28.59
N MET A 600 49.62 7.67 -29.37
CA MET A 600 49.03 8.04 -30.68
C MET A 600 49.35 7.09 -31.84
N LYS A 601 48.42 6.96 -32.81
CA LYS A 601 48.66 7.35 -34.23
C LYS A 601 47.36 7.45 -35.04
N SER A 602 47.44 8.12 -36.20
CA SER A 602 46.30 8.61 -36.99
C SER A 602 46.34 8.18 -38.47
N LEU A 603 45.18 7.82 -39.02
CA LEU A 603 44.76 7.91 -40.44
C LEU A 603 43.24 8.20 -40.38
N ARG A 604 42.66 9.25 -40.99
CA ARG A 604 42.47 9.50 -42.44
C ARG A 604 41.73 8.35 -43.12
N GLU A 605 40.42 8.50 -43.35
CA GLU A 605 39.74 9.19 -44.49
C GLU A 605 39.25 8.09 -45.46
N GLU A 606 37.96 8.11 -45.83
CA GLU A 606 37.37 7.61 -47.09
C GLU A 606 35.81 7.66 -47.02
N GLU A 607 35.17 7.58 -48.18
CA GLU A 607 33.86 8.12 -48.59
C GLU A 607 32.53 7.61 -47.96
N HIS A 608 31.50 8.48 -48.05
CA HIS A 608 30.08 8.14 -48.29
C HIS A 608 29.84 8.07 -49.82
N PRO A 609 28.81 7.38 -50.39
CA PRO A 609 27.52 7.05 -49.77
C PRO A 609 26.93 5.66 -50.13
N ALA A 610 25.76 5.32 -49.58
CA ALA A 610 24.59 4.83 -50.34
C ALA A 610 23.42 4.45 -49.41
N SER A 611 22.21 4.89 -49.77
CA SER A 611 20.94 4.39 -49.22
C SER A 611 20.10 3.74 -50.34
N PRO A 612 19.44 2.61 -50.10
CA PRO A 612 18.29 2.19 -50.90
C PRO A 612 16.98 2.42 -50.14
N GLN A 613 16.02 3.08 -50.79
CA GLN A 613 14.60 2.98 -50.42
C GLN A 613 13.95 1.83 -51.19
N THR A 614 13.26 0.94 -50.48
CA THR A 614 12.15 0.08 -50.92
C THR A 614 11.66 -0.69 -49.68
N GLY A 615 10.41 -1.12 -49.56
CA GLY A 615 9.28 -0.97 -50.46
C GLY A 615 8.63 -2.34 -50.68
N ILE A 616 7.36 -2.48 -50.22
CA ILE A 616 6.66 -3.73 -49.86
C ILE A 616 7.14 -4.28 -48.51
#